data_AF-A0A431J3I3-F1
#
_entry.id   AF-A0A431J3I3-F1
#
_cell.length_a   1.000
_cell.length_b   1.000
_cell.length_c   1.000
_cell.angle_alpha   90.00
_cell.angle_beta   90.00
_cell.angle_gamma   90.00
#
_symmetry.space_group_name_H-M   'P 1'
#
loop_
_entity.id
_entity.type
_entity.pdbx_description
1 polymer ?
#
loop_
_entity_poly.entity_id
_entity_poly.type
_entity_poly.pdbx_seq_one_letter_code
_entity_poly.pdbx_strand_id
1 'polypeptide(L)'
;MKQKIDISSWNRKEHFEFFNTFEEPFFGITTSIDMTIAYEKAKAMQIPFFVYYLHKTIAAVNQVENFRYRIEENEVVLYDEID
;
A
#
# COMPACT_ATOMS: atom_id res chain seq x y z
N MET A 1 12.67 -3.23 -7.72
CA MET A 1 12.58 -4.46 -8.56
C MET A 1 11.18 -5.04 -8.36
N LYS A 2 10.74 -5.98 -9.21
CA LYS A 2 9.42 -6.61 -9.07
C LYS A 2 9.49 -8.08 -9.45
N GLN A 3 8.62 -8.87 -8.84
CA GLN A 3 8.47 -10.29 -9.10
C GLN A 3 7.06 -10.59 -9.60
N LYS A 4 6.96 -11.48 -10.59
CA LYS A 4 5.68 -12.00 -11.04
C LYS A 4 5.14 -12.98 -10.01
N ILE A 5 3.85 -12.88 -9.71
CA ILE A 5 3.16 -13.80 -8.82
C ILE A 5 2.63 -14.98 -9.62
N ASP A 6 2.93 -16.19 -9.16
CA ASP A 6 2.25 -17.39 -9.62
C ASP A 6 0.86 -17.45 -8.97
N ILE A 7 -0.17 -17.08 -9.75
CA ILE A 7 -1.57 -17.07 -9.31
C ILE A 7 -2.02 -18.46 -8.84
N SER A 8 -1.46 -19.55 -9.39
CA SER A 8 -1.91 -20.91 -9.06
C SER A 8 -1.57 -21.32 -7.62
N SER A 9 -0.50 -20.76 -7.04
CA SER A 9 -0.03 -21.02 -5.68
C SER A 9 -0.30 -19.88 -4.70
N TRP A 10 -0.84 -18.75 -5.18
CA TRP A 10 -1.08 -17.56 -4.37
C TRP A 10 -2.31 -17.71 -3.46
N ASN A 11 -2.13 -17.45 -2.16
CA ASN A 11 -3.19 -17.54 -1.16
C ASN A 11 -4.39 -16.59 -1.42
N ARG A 12 -4.23 -15.57 -2.26
CA ARG A 12 -5.30 -14.64 -2.64
C ARG A 12 -5.92 -14.93 -4.02
N LYS A 13 -5.60 -16.06 -4.65
CA LYS A 13 -6.13 -16.46 -5.96
C LYS A 13 -7.64 -16.24 -6.07
N GLU A 14 -8.41 -16.86 -5.18
CA GLU A 14 -9.88 -16.79 -5.24
C GLU A 14 -10.41 -15.36 -5.06
N HIS A 15 -9.76 -14.55 -4.23
CA HIS A 15 -10.12 -13.15 -4.05
C HIS A 15 -9.87 -12.36 -5.35
N PHE A 16 -8.70 -12.55 -5.96
CA PHE A 16 -8.36 -11.90 -7.22
C PHE A 16 -9.29 -12.32 -8.34
N GLU A 17 -9.50 -13.62 -8.54
CA GLU A 17 -10.41 -14.15 -9.57
C GLU A 17 -11.84 -13.65 -9.41
N PHE A 18 -12.32 -13.49 -8.17
CA PHE A 18 -13.65 -12.92 -7.91
C PHE A 18 -13.71 -11.43 -8.25
N PHE A 19 -12.88 -10.59 -7.62
CA PHE A 19 -12.96 -9.14 -7.76
C PHE A 19 -12.49 -8.61 -9.11
N ASN A 20 -11.54 -9.28 -9.78
CA ASN A 20 -11.01 -8.84 -11.08
C ASN A 20 -12.05 -8.90 -12.22
N THR A 21 -13.22 -9.49 -11.99
CA THR A 21 -14.33 -9.51 -12.95
C THR A 21 -15.23 -8.27 -12.85
N PHE A 22 -15.04 -7.42 -11.85
CA PHE A 22 -15.91 -6.29 -11.58
C PHE A 22 -15.46 -5.07 -12.39
N GLU A 23 -16.41 -4.24 -12.80
CA GLU A 23 -16.11 -2.95 -13.44
C GLU A 23 -15.41 -1.99 -12.48
N GLU A 24 -15.81 -2.02 -11.20
CA GLU A 24 -15.22 -1.21 -10.13
C GLU A 24 -14.76 -2.11 -8.94
N PRO A 25 -13.54 -2.68 -9.00
CA PRO A 25 -13.03 -3.60 -7.98
C PRO A 25 -12.39 -2.88 -6.78
N PHE A 26 -12.89 -1.69 -6.43
CA PHE A 26 -12.28 -0.82 -5.41
C PHE A 26 -13.23 -0.59 -4.23
N PHE A 27 -12.65 -0.29 -3.07
CA PHE A 27 -13.40 0.20 -1.92
C PHE A 27 -12.67 1.38 -1.28
N GLY A 28 -13.44 2.31 -0.71
CA GLY A 28 -12.92 3.45 0.03
C GLY A 28 -13.09 3.26 1.54
N ILE A 29 -12.09 3.69 2.30
CA ILE A 29 -12.17 3.79 3.76
C ILE A 29 -11.56 5.11 4.23
N THR A 30 -12.24 5.75 5.19
CA THR A 30 -11.74 6.94 5.87
C THR A 30 -11.82 6.72 7.36
N THR A 31 -10.73 7.00 8.06
CA THR A 31 -10.67 6.92 9.53
C THR A 31 -9.82 8.05 10.08
N SER A 32 -10.10 8.46 11.32
CA SER A 32 -9.30 9.45 12.03
C SER A 32 -8.10 8.78 12.69
N ILE A 33 -6.94 9.44 12.62
CA ILE A 33 -5.71 9.00 13.27
C ILE A 33 -5.28 10.10 14.24
N ASP A 34 -4.94 9.73 15.47
CA ASP A 34 -4.29 10.65 16.40
C ASP A 34 -2.85 10.91 15.95
N MET A 35 -2.57 12.16 15.58
CA MET A 35 -1.29 12.58 15.03
C MET A 35 -0.42 13.35 16.04
N THR A 36 -0.80 13.40 17.32
CA THR A 36 -0.10 14.17 18.35
C THR A 36 1.40 13.85 18.39
N ILE A 37 1.73 12.55 18.50
CA ILE A 37 3.11 12.08 18.56
C ILE A 37 3.88 12.41 17.26
N ALA A 38 3.22 12.28 16.11
CA ALA A 38 3.84 12.57 14.81
C ALA A 38 4.16 14.06 14.67
N TYR A 39 3.25 14.93 15.10
CA TYR A 39 3.39 16.37 15.06
C TYR A 39 4.53 16.86 15.96
N GLU A 40 4.56 16.38 17.22
CA GLU A 40 5.62 16.71 18.18
C GLU A 40 7.01 16.28 17.66
N LYS A 41 7.11 15.08 17.07
CA LYS A 41 8.35 14.58 16.47
C LYS A 41 8.79 15.44 15.29
N ALA A 42 7.90 15.78 14.36
CA ALA A 42 8.22 16.63 13.23
C ALA A 42 8.74 18.01 13.68
N LYS A 43 8.10 18.60 14.71
CA LYS A 43 8.52 19.87 15.31
C LYS A 43 9.90 19.78 15.96
N ALA A 44 10.16 18.72 16.74
CA ALA A 44 11.45 18.49 17.38
C ALA A 44 12.59 18.27 16.36
N MET A 45 12.29 17.62 15.23
CA MET A 45 13.22 17.39 14.13
C MET A 45 13.37 18.59 13.18
N GLN A 46 12.58 19.66 13.37
CA GLN A 46 12.53 20.85 12.49
C GLN A 46 12.24 20.53 11.01
N ILE A 47 11.37 19.55 10.75
CA ILE A 47 10.94 19.22 9.39
C ILE A 47 9.44 19.55 9.18
N PRO A 48 9.02 19.86 7.94
CA PRO A 48 7.61 20.07 7.66
C PRO A 48 6.78 18.84 8.07
N PHE A 49 5.70 19.06 8.83
CA PHE A 49 4.83 17.98 9.30
C PHE A 49 4.27 17.14 8.13
N PHE A 50 3.99 17.78 6.99
CA PHE A 50 3.62 17.12 5.74
C PHE A 50 4.62 16.02 5.33
N VAL A 51 5.91 16.37 5.28
CA VAL A 51 6.97 15.44 4.89
C VAL A 51 7.08 14.30 5.89
N TYR A 52 6.95 14.59 7.19
CA TYR A 52 6.98 13.56 8.23
C TYR A 52 5.87 12.53 8.03
N TYR A 53 4.61 12.96 7.91
CA TYR A 53 3.53 11.99 7.80
C TYR A 53 3.52 11.30 6.43
N LEU A 54 3.90 11.99 5.34
CA LEU A 54 3.99 11.38 4.01
C LEU A 54 5.02 10.23 4.01
N HIS A 55 6.21 10.47 4.56
CA HIS A 55 7.21 9.43 4.74
C HIS A 55 6.66 8.26 5.57
N LYS A 56 5.96 8.53 6.69
CA LYS A 56 5.38 7.46 7.52
C LYS A 56 4.30 6.67 6.79
N THR A 57 3.51 7.31 5.93
CA THR A 57 2.53 6.65 5.06
C THR A 57 3.21 5.71 4.08
N ILE A 58 4.20 6.18 3.31
CA ILE A 58 4.95 5.35 2.36
C ILE A 58 5.67 4.20 3.08
N ALA A 59 6.25 4.46 4.25
CA ALA A 59 6.87 3.41 5.07
C ALA A 59 5.87 2.33 5.51
N ALA A 60 4.66 2.71 5.91
CA ALA A 60 3.61 1.75 6.27
C ALA A 60 3.13 0.95 5.05
N VAL A 61 2.98 1.60 3.88
CA VAL A 61 2.65 0.95 2.60
C VAL A 61 3.68 -0.13 2.25
N ASN A 62 4.97 0.18 2.39
CA ASN A 62 6.04 -0.77 2.09
C ASN A 62 6.14 -1.94 3.09
N GLN A 63 5.75 -1.72 4.36
CA GLN A 63 5.76 -2.77 5.38
C GLN A 63 4.65 -3.81 5.20
N VAL A 64 3.56 -3.47 4.52
CA VAL A 64 2.43 -4.36 4.28
C VAL A 64 2.46 -4.83 2.84
N GLU A 65 2.85 -6.08 2.63
CA GLU A 65 3.00 -6.68 1.30
C GLU A 65 1.80 -6.45 0.38
N ASN A 66 0.59 -6.51 0.94
CA ASN A 66 -0.66 -6.37 0.18
C ASN A 66 -0.78 -5.02 -0.55
N PHE A 67 -0.13 -3.95 -0.08
CA PHE A 67 -0.13 -2.65 -0.77
C PHE A 67 0.91 -2.55 -1.90
N ARG A 68 1.76 -3.56 -2.08
CA ARG A 68 2.80 -3.60 -3.11
C ARG A 68 2.42 -4.42 -4.34
N TYR A 69 1.25 -5.08 -4.33
CA TYR A 69 0.73 -5.76 -5.52
C TYR A 69 0.21 -4.76 -6.55
N ARG A 70 0.46 -5.05 -7.84
CA ARG A 70 -0.10 -4.31 -8.99
C ARG A 70 -0.55 -5.30 -10.06
N ILE A 71 -1.45 -4.85 -10.93
CA ILE A 71 -1.87 -5.57 -12.13
C ILE A 71 -1.22 -4.87 -13.32
N GLU A 72 -0.45 -5.62 -14.10
CA GLU A 72 0.21 -5.14 -15.32
C GLU A 72 -0.04 -6.14 -16.44
N GLU A 73 -0.63 -5.70 -17.55
CA GLU A 73 -0.93 -6.58 -18.71
C GLU A 73 -1.68 -7.89 -18.33
N ASN A 74 -2.59 -7.81 -17.35
CA ASN A 74 -3.34 -8.92 -16.75
C ASN A 74 -2.51 -9.90 -15.89
N GLU A 75 -1.28 -9.54 -15.55
CA GLU A 75 -0.44 -10.28 -14.63
C GLU A 75 -0.38 -9.59 -13.27
N VAL A 76 -0.36 -10.38 -12.19
CA VAL A 76 -0.15 -9.85 -10.84
C VAL A 76 1.35 -9.80 -10.58
N VAL A 77 1.85 -8.61 -10.24
CA VAL A 77 3.25 -8.39 -9.85
C VAL A 77 3.32 -7.87 -8.43
N LEU A 78 4.37 -8.27 -7.72
CA LEU A 78 4.72 -7.75 -6.40
C LEU A 78 5.98 -6.90 -6.52
N TYR A 79 5.86 -5.63 -6.17
CA TYR A 79 6.99 -4.72 -6.10
C TYR A 79 7.78 -4.93 -4.80
N ASP A 80 9.11 -4.83 -4.89
CA ASP A 80 9.97 -4.86 -3.71
C ASP A 80 9.84 -3.56 -2.90
N GLU A 81 9.58 -2.44 -3.55
CA GLU A 81 9.45 -1.12 -2.93
C GLU A 81 8.47 -0.24 -3.71
N ILE A 82 7.79 0.67 -3.02
CA ILE A 82 6.86 1.68 -3.52
C ILE A 82 7.38 3.06 -3.09
N ASP A 83 7.54 3.96 -4.05
CA ASP A 83 7.99 5.35 -3.86
C ASP A 83 6.83 6.35 -3.72
#